data_AF-A0A2E9DZR7-F1
#
_entry.id   AF-A0A2E9DZR7-F1
#
_cell.length_a   1.000
_cell.length_b   1.000
_cell.length_c   1.000
_cell.angle_alpha   90.00
_cell.angle_beta   90.00
_cell.angle_gamma   90.00
#
_symmetry.space_group_name_H-M   'P 1'
#
loop_
_entity.id
_entity.type
_entity.pdbx_description
1 polymer ?
#
loop_
_entity_poly.entity_id
_entity_poly.type
_entity_poly.pdbx_seq_one_letter_code
_entity_poly.pdbx_strand_id
1 'polypeptide(L)'
;MKPGRVRKSCQGWLMTAVAPWGENAEDAYDQGLVEMGLGDTRLIEVKGAMLPLNFEATPPRPLPLGSLVECHIATSYAYSGGSACAGAAWASCVTPEGDECAVVATISTELDYEETSLLLRRNLQRRLASRDLEVISFDVAVDEVTAGADHHGVAMAALILPNSLNFGGKMSTGPIRGGLSVPVDSQQKRVDVKAPAAPAMRPGSRRSGGNSDFSL
;
A
#
# COMPACT_ATOMS: atom_id res chain seq x y z
N MET A 1 31.42 -10.04 13.44
CA MET A 1 31.22 -9.09 12.32
C MET A 1 30.19 -8.07 12.77
N LYS A 2 30.47 -6.77 12.66
CA LYS A 2 29.45 -5.75 12.96
C LYS A 2 28.39 -5.81 11.85
N PRO A 3 27.08 -5.83 12.15
CA PRO A 3 26.07 -5.75 11.11
C PRO A 3 26.29 -4.44 10.35
N GLY A 4 26.55 -4.55 9.05
CA GLY A 4 26.74 -3.39 8.19
C GLY A 4 25.44 -2.59 8.19
N ARG A 5 25.51 -1.33 8.60
CA ARG A 5 24.37 -0.39 8.56
C ARG A 5 23.87 -0.32 7.11
N VAL A 6 22.78 -1.03 6.81
CA VAL A 6 22.17 -1.02 5.48
C VAL A 6 21.63 0.39 5.25
N ARG A 7 21.88 0.95 4.05
CA ARG A 7 21.43 2.32 3.73
C ARG A 7 19.91 2.34 3.70
N LYS A 8 19.30 3.23 4.47
CA LYS A 8 17.89 3.61 4.37
C LYS A 8 17.60 4.14 2.97
N SER A 9 16.88 3.35 2.19
CA SER A 9 16.63 3.63 0.77
C SER A 9 15.15 3.74 0.44
N CYS A 10 14.26 3.27 1.32
CA CYS A 10 12.82 3.32 1.10
C CYS A 10 12.19 4.35 2.04
N GLN A 11 11.87 5.52 1.50
CA GLN A 11 11.21 6.59 2.25
C GLN A 11 9.70 6.41 2.19
N GLY A 12 9.01 6.80 3.25
CA GLY A 12 7.56 6.96 3.23
C GLY A 12 7.04 7.84 4.36
N TRP A 13 5.75 8.14 4.33
CA TRP A 13 5.15 9.07 5.27
C TRP A 13 3.66 8.80 5.45
N LEU A 14 3.13 9.18 6.61
CA LEU A 14 1.71 9.14 6.88
C LEU A 14 1.04 10.42 6.35
N MET A 15 -0.18 10.28 5.85
CA MET A 15 -1.06 11.39 5.51
C MET A 15 -2.50 11.05 5.86
N THR A 16 -3.29 12.08 6.11
CA THR A 16 -4.74 11.99 6.23
C THR A 16 -5.38 13.06 5.37
N ALA A 17 -6.65 12.84 5.04
CA ALA A 17 -7.48 13.80 4.34
C ALA A 17 -8.95 13.50 4.63
N VAL A 18 -9.77 14.55 4.56
CA VAL A 18 -11.21 14.47 4.70
C VAL A 18 -11.89 15.29 3.61
N ALA A 19 -12.99 14.79 3.06
CA ALA A 19 -13.88 15.56 2.19
C ALA A 19 -15.31 15.39 2.68
N PRO A 20 -15.99 16.45 3.20
CA PRO A 20 -17.31 16.33 3.78
C PRO A 20 -18.49 16.53 2.82
N TRP A 21 -18.23 16.96 1.57
CA TRP A 21 -19.24 17.53 0.66
C TRP A 21 -19.19 16.95 -0.75
N GLY A 22 -19.01 15.64 -0.90
CA GLY A 22 -19.11 14.99 -2.21
C GLY A 22 -20.57 14.86 -2.67
N GLU A 23 -20.81 15.10 -3.95
CA GLU A 23 -22.12 14.86 -4.59
C GLU A 23 -22.49 13.36 -4.57
N ASN A 24 -21.47 12.51 -4.63
CA ASN A 24 -21.56 11.07 -4.51
C ASN A 24 -20.28 10.52 -3.84
N ALA A 25 -20.22 9.22 -3.58
CA ALA A 25 -19.08 8.60 -2.91
C ALA A 25 -17.77 8.66 -3.72
N GLU A 26 -17.84 8.64 -5.06
CA GLU A 26 -16.66 8.72 -5.93
C GLU A 26 -16.09 10.15 -5.96
N ASP A 27 -16.95 11.15 -6.01
CA ASP A 27 -16.56 12.57 -5.90
C ASP A 27 -15.94 12.87 -4.52
N ALA A 28 -16.57 12.41 -3.43
CA ALA A 28 -15.96 12.54 -2.10
C ALA A 28 -14.58 11.87 -2.05
N TYR A 29 -14.44 10.68 -2.64
CA TYR A 29 -13.18 9.96 -2.70
C TYR A 29 -12.10 10.74 -3.48
N ASP A 30 -12.43 11.27 -4.66
CA ASP A 30 -11.51 12.05 -5.49
C ASP A 30 -11.08 13.35 -4.79
N GLN A 31 -12.02 14.07 -4.18
CA GLN A 31 -11.71 15.24 -3.34
C GLN A 31 -10.77 14.89 -2.19
N GLY A 32 -10.97 13.75 -1.53
CA GLY A 32 -10.07 13.24 -0.49
C GLY A 32 -8.66 12.96 -1.02
N LEU A 33 -8.53 12.41 -2.23
CA LEU A 33 -7.23 12.21 -2.87
C LEU A 33 -6.54 13.53 -3.22
N VAL A 34 -7.30 14.53 -3.71
CA VAL A 34 -6.77 15.86 -4.01
C VAL A 34 -6.24 16.54 -2.75
N GLU A 35 -6.99 16.51 -1.65
CA GLU A 35 -6.58 17.10 -0.36
C GLU A 35 -5.35 16.40 0.22
N MET A 36 -5.23 15.08 0.02
CA MET A 36 -4.02 14.32 0.40
C MET A 36 -2.81 14.60 -0.52
N GLY A 37 -2.98 15.35 -1.60
CA GLY A 37 -1.93 15.58 -2.61
C GLY A 37 -1.63 14.36 -3.49
N LEU A 38 -2.61 13.44 -3.60
CA LEU A 38 -2.54 12.20 -4.37
C LEU A 38 -3.45 12.18 -5.60
N GLY A 39 -4.31 13.18 -5.79
CA GLY A 39 -5.25 13.25 -6.93
C GLY A 39 -4.58 13.18 -8.30
N ASP A 40 -3.34 13.65 -8.38
CA ASP A 40 -2.51 13.62 -9.59
C ASP A 40 -1.69 12.32 -9.76
N THR A 41 -1.81 11.36 -8.84
CA THR A 41 -0.96 10.17 -8.78
C THR A 41 -1.73 8.90 -9.09
N ARG A 42 -1.00 7.85 -9.48
CA ARG A 42 -1.55 6.50 -9.71
C ARG A 42 -1.21 5.64 -8.52
N LEU A 43 -2.23 5.27 -7.74
CA LEU A 43 -2.05 4.50 -6.52
C LEU A 43 -1.96 3.00 -6.80
N ILE A 44 -1.03 2.33 -6.14
CA ILE A 44 -0.97 0.88 -5.99
C ILE A 44 -1.20 0.56 -4.53
N GLU A 45 -2.41 0.09 -4.22
CA GLU A 45 -2.75 -0.37 -2.88
C GLU A 45 -2.10 -1.73 -2.60
N VAL A 46 -1.29 -1.79 -1.55
CA VAL A 46 -0.59 -3.01 -1.15
C VAL A 46 -1.26 -3.68 0.03
N LYS A 47 -1.33 -5.01 -0.06
CA LYS A 47 -1.79 -5.88 1.02
C LYS A 47 -0.59 -6.52 1.70
N GLY A 48 -0.60 -6.46 3.03
CA GLY A 48 0.50 -6.98 3.84
C GLY A 48 0.76 -6.06 5.02
N ALA A 49 1.40 -6.59 6.04
CA ALA A 49 1.78 -5.83 7.22
C ALA A 49 3.24 -5.38 7.20
N MET A 50 4.10 -6.03 6.41
CA MET A 50 5.54 -5.72 6.39
C MET A 50 5.83 -4.62 5.37
N LEU A 51 6.57 -3.62 5.80
CA LEU A 51 7.09 -2.58 4.92
C LEU A 51 8.40 -3.01 4.28
N PRO A 52 8.81 -2.37 3.16
CA PRO A 52 10.10 -2.63 2.54
C PRO A 52 11.25 -2.49 3.54
N LEU A 53 12.30 -3.29 3.35
CA LEU A 53 13.49 -3.17 4.19
C LEU A 53 14.09 -1.78 4.10
N ASN A 54 14.64 -1.33 5.23
CA ASN A 54 15.21 0.00 5.39
C ASN A 54 14.19 1.13 5.15
N PHE A 55 12.92 0.87 5.50
CA PHE A 55 11.89 1.88 5.58
C PHE A 55 12.33 3.02 6.52
N GLU A 56 12.12 4.25 6.07
CA GLU A 56 12.35 5.46 6.85
C GLU A 56 11.17 6.40 6.72
N ALA A 57 10.61 6.81 7.86
CA ALA A 57 9.61 7.85 7.91
C ALA A 57 10.25 9.20 7.59
N THR A 58 9.72 9.90 6.59
CA THR A 58 10.13 11.25 6.19
C THR A 58 8.92 12.19 6.19
N PRO A 59 9.12 13.51 6.12
CA PRO A 59 8.02 14.43 5.85
C PRO A 59 7.41 14.20 4.46
N PRO A 60 6.10 14.49 4.26
CA PRO A 60 5.48 14.51 2.94
C PRO A 60 6.20 15.44 1.97
N ARG A 61 6.22 15.06 0.69
CA ARG A 61 6.78 15.88 -0.39
C ARG A 61 5.88 15.82 -1.63
N PRO A 62 5.91 16.85 -2.49
CA PRO A 62 5.17 16.83 -3.75
C PRO A 62 5.56 15.64 -4.62
N LEU A 63 4.57 15.03 -5.27
CA LEU A 63 4.75 13.91 -6.19
C LEU A 63 4.52 14.38 -7.63
N PRO A 64 5.32 13.93 -8.60
CA PRO A 64 5.06 14.24 -10.01
C PRO A 64 3.70 13.69 -10.48
N LEU A 65 3.04 14.44 -11.34
CA LEU A 65 1.81 14.01 -12.02
C LEU A 65 2.01 12.66 -12.73
N GLY A 66 1.06 11.76 -12.57
CA GLY A 66 1.07 10.41 -13.16
C GLY A 66 2.06 9.44 -12.52
N SER A 67 2.75 9.83 -11.44
CA SER A 67 3.67 8.95 -10.72
C SER A 67 2.95 7.72 -10.16
N LEU A 68 3.62 6.58 -10.20
CA LEU A 68 3.11 5.32 -9.67
C LEU A 68 3.55 5.20 -8.21
N VAL A 69 2.60 5.22 -7.30
CA VAL A 69 2.85 5.37 -5.86
C VAL A 69 2.29 4.16 -5.14
N GLU A 70 3.16 3.43 -4.45
CA GLU A 70 2.72 2.36 -3.57
C GLU A 70 2.17 2.97 -2.27
N CYS A 71 1.04 2.46 -1.78
CA CYS A 71 0.48 2.91 -0.52
C CYS A 71 -0.27 1.82 0.24
N HIS A 72 -0.40 2.04 1.54
CA HIS A 72 -1.41 1.39 2.37
C HIS A 72 -2.42 2.44 2.78
N ILE A 73 -3.61 2.38 2.21
CA ILE A 73 -4.69 3.35 2.46
C ILE A 73 -5.83 2.68 3.22
N ALA A 74 -6.44 3.43 4.12
CA ALA A 74 -7.76 3.17 4.68
C ALA A 74 -8.68 4.32 4.28
N THR A 75 -9.88 3.94 3.86
CA THR A 75 -10.94 4.86 3.45
C THR A 75 -12.21 4.47 4.18
N SER A 76 -12.89 5.46 4.76
CA SER A 76 -14.18 5.28 5.42
C SER A 76 -15.15 6.34 4.89
N TYR A 77 -16.40 5.95 4.67
CA TYR A 77 -17.41 6.82 4.05
C TYR A 77 -18.53 7.11 5.03
N ALA A 78 -19.07 8.32 4.96
CA ALA A 78 -20.23 8.78 5.67
C ALA A 78 -21.26 9.38 4.71
N TYR A 79 -22.51 9.49 5.14
CA TYR A 79 -23.57 10.14 4.37
C TYR A 79 -24.51 10.93 5.28
N SER A 80 -24.94 12.10 4.82
CA SER A 80 -26.05 12.88 5.38
C SER A 80 -25.97 13.05 6.92
N GLY A 81 -24.89 13.65 7.41
CA GLY A 81 -24.67 13.88 8.84
C GLY A 81 -24.05 12.71 9.61
N GLY A 82 -23.84 11.55 8.97
CA GLY A 82 -23.06 10.46 9.55
C GLY A 82 -21.58 10.83 9.73
N SER A 83 -20.89 10.08 10.58
CA SER A 83 -19.45 10.19 10.80
C SER A 83 -18.71 8.96 10.28
N ALA A 84 -17.47 9.17 9.86
CA ALA A 84 -16.57 8.12 9.42
C ALA A 84 -15.14 8.48 9.80
N CYS A 85 -14.36 7.49 10.20
CA CYS A 85 -12.98 7.67 10.63
C CYS A 85 -12.06 6.68 9.92
N ALA A 86 -10.86 7.13 9.57
CA ALA A 86 -9.83 6.31 8.94
C ALA A 86 -8.50 6.55 9.62
N GLY A 87 -7.68 5.49 9.69
CA GLY A 87 -6.39 5.56 10.36
C GLY A 87 -5.32 4.69 9.72
N ALA A 88 -4.10 5.19 9.71
CA ALA A 88 -2.89 4.51 9.28
C ALA A 88 -1.78 4.68 10.32
N ALA A 89 -1.03 3.62 10.57
CA ALA A 89 0.05 3.61 11.54
C ALA A 89 1.20 2.75 11.04
N TRP A 90 2.41 3.08 11.47
CA TRP A 90 3.59 2.26 11.23
C TRP A 90 4.42 2.12 12.51
N ALA A 91 5.22 1.05 12.58
CA ALA A 91 6.22 0.84 13.63
C ALA A 91 7.53 0.32 13.02
N SER A 92 8.66 0.92 13.42
CA SER A 92 9.98 0.34 13.25
C SER A 92 10.24 -0.62 14.40
N CYS A 93 10.80 -1.78 14.10
CA CYS A 93 10.94 -2.87 15.05
C CYS A 93 12.13 -3.77 14.75
N VAL A 94 12.59 -4.48 15.77
CA VAL A 94 13.64 -5.49 15.68
C VAL A 94 13.01 -6.86 15.76
N THR A 95 13.49 -7.75 14.91
CA THR A 95 13.09 -9.14 14.85
C THR A 95 13.82 -9.96 15.93
N PRO A 96 13.32 -11.14 16.34
CA PRO A 96 14.04 -12.01 17.29
C PRO A 96 15.46 -12.36 16.82
N GLU A 97 15.68 -12.40 15.49
CA GLU A 97 16.97 -12.65 14.87
C GLU A 97 17.92 -11.44 14.89
N GLY A 98 17.45 -10.27 15.31
CA GLY A 98 18.21 -9.02 15.41
C GLY A 98 18.18 -8.13 14.17
N ASP A 99 17.41 -8.48 13.14
CA ASP A 99 17.23 -7.66 11.94
C ASP A 99 16.25 -6.50 12.19
N GLU A 100 16.51 -5.31 11.63
CA GLU A 100 15.57 -4.18 11.62
C GLU A 100 14.50 -4.36 10.54
N CYS A 101 13.24 -4.12 10.88
CA CYS A 101 12.11 -4.16 9.96
C CYS A 101 11.05 -3.13 10.35
N ALA A 102 10.04 -2.95 9.49
CA ALA A 102 8.93 -2.07 9.80
C ALA A 102 7.59 -2.71 9.44
N VAL A 103 6.56 -2.35 10.20
CA VAL A 103 5.20 -2.90 10.08
C VAL A 103 4.21 -1.77 9.95
N VAL A 104 3.21 -1.95 9.10
CA VAL A 104 2.08 -1.02 8.91
C VAL A 104 0.78 -1.63 9.43
N ALA A 105 -0.15 -0.77 9.85
CA ALA A 105 -1.53 -1.11 10.12
C ALA A 105 -2.44 0.02 9.59
N THR A 106 -3.58 -0.34 9.03
CA THR A 106 -4.62 0.59 8.60
C THR A 106 -5.97 0.12 9.15
N ILE A 107 -6.90 1.04 9.37
CA ILE A 107 -8.26 0.76 9.84
C ILE A 107 -9.24 1.80 9.28
N SER A 108 -10.45 1.36 8.98
CA SER A 108 -11.60 2.22 8.68
C SER A 108 -12.71 1.86 9.66
N THR A 109 -13.38 2.87 10.22
CA THR A 109 -14.42 2.73 11.24
C THR A 109 -15.49 3.81 11.06
N GLU A 110 -16.61 3.63 11.74
CA GLU A 110 -17.67 4.65 11.92
C GLU A 110 -17.65 5.21 13.36
N LEU A 111 -16.55 4.98 14.08
CA LEU A 111 -16.33 5.47 15.44
C LEU A 111 -15.64 6.83 15.40
N ASP A 112 -15.61 7.51 16.54
CA ASP A 112 -14.90 8.78 16.67
C ASP A 112 -13.37 8.61 16.53
N TYR A 113 -12.69 9.75 16.42
CA TYR A 113 -11.23 9.83 16.35
C TYR A 113 -10.52 9.08 17.48
N GLU A 114 -10.99 9.19 18.73
CA GLU A 114 -10.31 8.66 19.92
C GLU A 114 -10.40 7.13 19.96
N GLU A 115 -11.59 6.58 19.76
CA GLU A 115 -11.84 5.14 19.72
C GLU A 115 -11.10 4.50 18.54
N THR A 116 -11.12 5.13 17.37
CA THR A 116 -10.41 4.65 16.19
C THR A 116 -8.90 4.65 16.40
N SER A 117 -8.36 5.69 17.04
CA SER A 117 -6.95 5.77 17.42
C SER A 117 -6.55 4.64 18.38
N LEU A 118 -7.39 4.33 19.37
CA LEU A 118 -7.14 3.23 20.31
C LEU A 118 -7.19 1.86 19.62
N LEU A 119 -8.17 1.64 18.73
CA LEU A 119 -8.27 0.41 17.96
C LEU A 119 -7.09 0.21 17.01
N LEU A 120 -6.64 1.28 16.33
CA LEU A 120 -5.49 1.23 15.44
C LEU A 120 -4.21 0.86 16.21
N ARG A 121 -3.95 1.49 17.36
CA ARG A 121 -2.81 1.15 18.23
C ARG A 121 -2.87 -0.30 18.70
N ARG A 122 -4.05 -0.78 19.12
CA ARG A 122 -4.25 -2.18 19.52
C ARG A 122 -4.01 -3.14 18.36
N ASN A 123 -4.45 -2.80 17.15
CA ASN A 123 -4.22 -3.62 15.96
C ASN A 123 -2.74 -3.68 15.59
N LEU A 124 -2.02 -2.55 15.67
CA LEU A 124 -0.58 -2.50 15.47
C LEU A 124 0.15 -3.38 16.51
N GLN A 125 -0.20 -3.24 17.80
CA GLN A 125 0.35 -4.08 18.88
C GLN A 125 0.11 -5.57 18.65
N ARG A 126 -1.09 -5.97 18.22
CA ARG A 126 -1.40 -7.37 17.87
C ARG A 126 -0.53 -7.87 16.72
N ARG A 127 -0.30 -7.04 15.68
CA ARG A 127 0.56 -7.41 14.54
C ARG A 127 2.01 -7.62 14.97
N LEU A 128 2.52 -6.76 15.85
CA LEU A 128 3.86 -6.87 16.44
C LEU A 128 3.99 -8.12 17.31
N ALA A 129 3.05 -8.33 18.24
CA ALA A 129 3.04 -9.48 19.15
C ALA A 129 2.95 -10.81 18.40
N SER A 130 2.14 -10.90 17.32
CA SER A 130 2.03 -12.11 16.50
C SER A 130 3.33 -12.53 15.80
N ARG A 131 4.31 -11.63 15.73
CA ARG A 131 5.61 -11.82 15.04
C ARG A 131 6.80 -11.71 15.98
N ASP A 132 6.55 -11.58 17.30
CA ASP A 132 7.55 -11.38 18.34
C ASP A 132 8.52 -10.22 18.02
N LEU A 133 7.96 -9.08 17.60
CA LEU A 133 8.73 -7.91 17.20
C LEU A 133 8.86 -6.90 18.34
N GLU A 134 10.08 -6.48 18.62
CA GLU A 134 10.38 -5.43 19.60
C GLU A 134 10.28 -4.04 18.94
N VAL A 135 9.48 -3.13 19.51
CA VAL A 135 9.24 -1.81 18.91
C VAL A 135 10.38 -0.86 19.25
N ILE A 136 10.91 -0.19 18.22
CA ILE A 136 11.89 0.91 18.36
C ILE A 136 11.15 2.25 18.40
N SER A 137 10.30 2.48 17.39
CA SER A 137 9.52 3.70 17.24
C SER A 137 8.26 3.41 16.45
N PHE A 138 7.26 4.25 16.60
CA PHE A 138 6.01 4.13 15.86
C PHE A 138 5.38 5.52 15.68
N ASP A 139 4.49 5.62 14.71
CA ASP A 139 3.68 6.81 14.49
C ASP A 139 2.28 6.42 14.00
N VAL A 140 1.32 7.31 14.22
CA VAL A 140 -0.10 7.08 13.96
C VAL A 140 -0.71 8.35 13.39
N ALA A 141 -1.48 8.21 12.30
CA ALA A 141 -2.28 9.26 11.73
C ALA A 141 -3.72 8.76 11.58
N VAL A 142 -4.66 9.53 12.12
CA VAL A 142 -6.09 9.22 12.12
C VAL A 142 -6.81 10.51 11.76
N ASP A 143 -7.96 10.40 11.11
CA ASP A 143 -8.81 11.54 10.83
C ASP A 143 -10.27 11.13 10.76
N GLU A 144 -11.15 12.07 11.04
CA GLU A 144 -12.59 11.87 11.12
C GLU A 144 -13.32 12.90 10.27
N VAL A 145 -14.31 12.44 9.52
CA VAL A 145 -15.21 13.30 8.76
C VAL A 145 -16.62 13.18 9.31
N THR A 146 -17.32 14.30 9.33
CA THR A 146 -18.79 14.34 9.43
C THR A 146 -19.33 14.82 8.10
N ALA A 147 -20.17 14.01 7.46
CA ALA A 147 -20.73 14.34 6.15
C ALA A 147 -21.73 15.51 6.26
N GLY A 148 -21.73 16.39 5.26
CA GLY A 148 -22.77 17.41 5.11
C GLY A 148 -24.16 16.79 4.96
N ALA A 149 -25.21 17.56 5.28
CA ALA A 149 -26.59 17.12 5.07
C ALA A 149 -26.84 16.82 3.58
N ASP A 150 -27.38 15.64 3.26
CA ASP A 150 -27.56 15.14 1.88
C ASP A 150 -26.27 15.03 1.04
N HIS A 151 -25.09 15.03 1.66
CA HIS A 151 -23.81 14.86 0.97
C HIS A 151 -23.09 13.59 1.44
N HIS A 152 -22.15 13.14 0.61
CA HIS A 152 -21.21 12.08 0.95
C HIS A 152 -19.94 12.67 1.59
N GLY A 153 -19.53 12.07 2.70
CA GLY A 153 -18.26 12.36 3.36
C GLY A 153 -17.28 11.21 3.17
N VAL A 154 -15.98 11.51 3.11
CA VAL A 154 -14.91 10.51 3.19
C VAL A 154 -13.85 10.94 4.20
N ALA A 155 -13.38 9.98 5.00
CA ALA A 155 -12.16 10.08 5.77
C ALA A 155 -11.13 9.12 5.19
N MET A 156 -9.90 9.58 5.01
CA MET A 156 -8.81 8.81 4.46
C MET A 156 -7.56 8.94 5.34
N ALA A 157 -6.86 7.82 5.48
CA ALA A 157 -5.54 7.79 6.07
C ALA A 157 -4.65 6.83 5.28
N ALA A 158 -3.43 7.23 4.98
CA ALA A 158 -2.54 6.44 4.16
C ALA A 158 -1.09 6.50 4.65
N LEU A 159 -0.37 5.39 4.46
CA LEU A 159 1.09 5.36 4.44
C LEU A 159 1.54 5.33 2.98
N ILE A 160 2.28 6.35 2.56
CA ILE A 160 2.74 6.55 1.19
C ILE A 160 4.19 6.11 1.04
N LEU A 161 4.48 5.32 0.00
CA LEU A 161 5.79 4.79 -0.35
C LEU A 161 6.10 5.15 -1.82
N PRO A 162 6.55 6.40 -2.10
CA PRO A 162 6.68 6.88 -3.48
C PRO A 162 7.81 6.21 -4.28
N ASN A 163 8.75 5.57 -3.59
CA ASN A 163 10.00 5.08 -4.18
C ASN A 163 10.18 3.55 -4.04
N SER A 164 9.23 2.84 -3.44
CA SER A 164 9.34 1.40 -3.21
C SER A 164 9.35 0.59 -4.52
N LEU A 165 8.70 1.12 -5.56
CA LEU A 165 8.60 0.50 -6.89
C LEU A 165 9.69 0.94 -7.86
N ASN A 166 10.66 1.75 -7.44
CA ASN A 166 11.84 2.03 -8.26
C ASN A 166 12.74 0.77 -8.29
N PHE A 167 12.28 -0.24 -9.04
CA PHE A 167 12.91 -1.54 -9.29
C PHE A 167 14.18 -1.39 -10.13
N GLY A 168 15.19 -0.72 -9.58
CA GLY A 168 16.55 -0.74 -10.08
C GLY A 168 17.31 -1.97 -9.60
N GLY A 169 16.90 -3.17 -10.03
CA GLY A 169 17.67 -4.43 -10.17
C GLY A 169 18.60 -4.97 -9.06
N LYS A 170 18.85 -4.28 -7.93
CA LYS A 170 19.89 -4.63 -6.95
C LYS A 170 19.57 -4.22 -5.51
N MET A 171 18.31 -4.00 -5.14
CA MET A 171 17.95 -3.76 -3.73
C MET A 171 17.50 -5.05 -3.03
N SER A 172 18.18 -5.29 -1.93
CA SER A 172 18.12 -6.45 -1.04
C SER A 172 16.70 -6.74 -0.57
N THR A 173 16.07 -7.78 -1.12
CA THR A 173 15.01 -8.49 -0.41
C THR A 173 15.62 -9.09 0.86
N GLY A 174 14.89 -9.05 1.97
CA GLY A 174 15.36 -9.61 3.24
C GLY A 174 15.59 -11.12 3.17
N PRO A 175 16.29 -11.69 4.16
CA PRO A 175 16.41 -13.13 4.28
C PRO A 175 15.02 -13.78 4.36
N ILE A 176 14.85 -14.92 3.68
CA ILE A 176 13.62 -15.71 3.76
C ILE A 176 13.52 -16.27 5.18
N ARG A 177 12.51 -15.85 5.94
CA ARG A 177 12.21 -16.47 7.24
C ARG A 177 11.76 -17.91 7.01
N GLY A 178 12.38 -18.84 7.73
CA GLY A 178 12.15 -20.28 7.60
C GLY A 178 10.68 -20.67 7.75
N GLY A 179 10.00 -20.81 6.61
CA GLY A 179 8.64 -21.35 6.49
C GLY A 179 8.61 -22.47 5.46
N LEU A 180 7.42 -22.94 5.10
CA LEU A 180 7.15 -24.03 4.15
C LEU A 180 7.68 -23.81 2.71
N SER A 181 8.40 -22.72 2.44
CA SER A 181 9.04 -22.50 1.16
C SER A 181 10.13 -23.54 0.94
N VAL A 182 9.97 -24.36 -0.10
CA VAL A 182 10.98 -25.35 -0.49
C VAL A 182 12.28 -24.59 -0.82
N PRO A 183 13.41 -24.92 -0.19
CA PRO A 183 14.68 -24.26 -0.46
C PRO A 183 15.01 -24.32 -1.95
N VAL A 184 15.58 -23.24 -2.49
CA VAL A 184 15.88 -23.08 -3.93
C VAL A 184 16.68 -24.25 -4.50
N ASP A 185 17.49 -24.91 -3.67
CA ASP A 185 18.29 -26.09 -4.02
C ASP A 185 17.47 -27.35 -4.38
N SER A 186 16.15 -27.32 -4.16
CA SER A 186 15.22 -28.41 -4.46
C SER A 186 14.48 -28.27 -5.79
N GLN A 187 14.85 -27.30 -6.64
CA GLN A 187 14.39 -27.28 -8.02
C GLN A 187 14.99 -28.47 -8.78
N GLN A 188 14.36 -29.63 -8.62
CA GLN A 188 14.55 -30.77 -9.49
C GLN A 188 14.42 -30.28 -10.93
N LYS A 189 15.49 -30.49 -11.71
CA LYS A 189 15.55 -30.26 -13.16
C LYS A 189 14.19 -30.55 -13.78
N ARG A 190 13.48 -29.49 -14.18
CA ARG A 190 12.26 -29.59 -14.97
C ARG A 190 12.64 -30.38 -16.21
N VAL A 191 12.13 -31.60 -16.32
CA VAL A 191 12.36 -32.45 -17.49
C VAL A 191 11.75 -31.70 -18.66
N ASP A 192 12.58 -31.35 -19.66
CA ASP A 192 12.14 -30.73 -20.90
C ASP A 192 11.25 -31.71 -21.67
N VAL A 193 9.97 -31.79 -21.30
CA VAL A 193 8.96 -32.42 -22.14
C VAL A 193 8.72 -31.44 -23.28
N LYS A 194 9.50 -31.62 -24.34
CA LYS A 194 9.31 -31.00 -25.64
C LYS A 194 7.90 -31.32 -26.12
N ALA A 195 6.98 -30.37 -25.96
CA ALA A 195 5.64 -30.49 -26.53
C ALA A 195 5.78 -30.73 -28.06
N PRO A 196 4.98 -31.62 -28.66
CA PRO A 196 5.02 -31.82 -30.10
C PRO A 196 4.59 -30.51 -30.76
N ALA A 197 5.50 -29.94 -31.56
CA ALA A 197 5.25 -28.72 -32.30
C ALA A 197 4.03 -28.90 -33.20
N ALA A 198 3.02 -28.05 -33.02
CA ALA A 198 1.89 -27.95 -33.95
C ALA A 198 2.40 -27.53 -35.34
N PRO A 199 1.78 -27.99 -36.44
CA PRO A 199 2.22 -27.66 -37.79
C PRO A 199 2.19 -26.14 -38.02
N ALA A 200 3.31 -25.58 -38.45
CA ALA A 200 3.45 -24.16 -38.75
C ALA A 200 2.55 -23.75 -39.93
N MET A 201 1.62 -22.81 -39.69
CA MET A 201 0.85 -22.16 -40.75
C MET A 201 1.79 -21.28 -41.60
N ARG A 202 1.67 -21.41 -42.94
CA ARG A 202 2.44 -20.63 -43.90
C ARG A 202 2.08 -19.14 -43.84
N PRO A 203 3.05 -18.22 -43.95
CA PRO A 203 2.79 -16.80 -44.09
C PRO A 203 2.24 -16.52 -45.49
N GLY A 204 0.99 -16.02 -45.58
CA GLY A 204 0.41 -15.62 -46.87
C GLY A 204 -1.11 -15.43 -46.98
N SER A 205 -1.93 -15.75 -45.97
CA SER A 205 -3.38 -15.48 -46.05
C SER A 205 -3.69 -14.02 -45.70
N ARG A 206 -4.11 -13.25 -46.72
CA ARG A 206 -4.43 -11.82 -46.65
C ARG A 206 -5.95 -11.61 -46.67
N ARG A 207 -6.38 -10.52 -45.99
CA ARG A 207 -7.70 -9.83 -45.99
C ARG A 207 -8.66 -10.31 -44.90
N SER A 208 -9.44 -9.48 -44.22
CA SER A 208 -9.99 -8.14 -44.52
C SER A 208 -10.24 -7.43 -43.18
N GLY A 209 -9.84 -6.17 -42.96
CA GLY A 209 -10.66 -5.00 -43.28
C GLY A 209 -11.82 -4.83 -42.28
N GLY A 210 -11.60 -4.10 -41.18
CA GLY A 210 -12.62 -3.82 -40.15
C GLY A 210 -12.23 -2.62 -39.31
N ASN A 211 -12.88 -1.50 -39.62
CA ASN A 211 -12.77 -0.17 -39.03
C ASN A 211 -13.13 -0.19 -37.52
N SER A 212 -12.28 0.35 -36.65
CA SER A 212 -12.65 0.63 -35.25
C SER A 212 -12.70 2.14 -35.05
N ASP A 213 -13.86 2.71 -35.36
CA ASP A 213 -14.22 4.08 -35.01
C ASP A 213 -14.98 4.05 -33.67
N PHE A 214 -14.55 4.89 -32.73
CA PHE A 214 -15.17 5.08 -31.42
C PHE A 214 -15.62 6.54 -31.35
N SER A 215 -16.88 6.77 -31.71
CA SER A 215 -17.59 8.02 -31.45
C SER A 215 -18.94 7.68 -30.80
N LEU A 216 -19.22 8.40 -29.71
CA LEU A 216 -20.47 8.41 -28.94
C LEU A 216 -21.58 9.14 -29.71
#